data_AF-A0A657IVN1-F1
#
_entry.id   AF-A0A657IVN1-F1
#
_cell.length_a   1.000
_cell.length_b   1.000
_cell.length_c   1.000
_cell.angle_alpha   90.00
_cell.angle_beta   90.00
_cell.angle_gamma   90.00
#
_symmetry.space_group_name_H-M   'P 1'
#
loop_
_entity.id
_entity.type
_entity.pdbx_description
1 polymer ?
#
loop_
_entity_poly.entity_id
_entity_poly.type
_entity_poly.pdbx_seq_one_letter_code
_entity_poly.pdbx_strand_id
1 'polypeptide(L)'
;MLKGTIGFIFTPTLSLLITGFITFVAIGPFLFTAGDALGRGIEWLYTVAGPLGGMVFAFFYSPIVITGLHQSFPPIELQLIAAGGSFIFPIASMANAAQGAACLAVYLTTREKKLKGVAGASSFSAFLGITEPAIFGVNLRLRYPLFIGMGAAAVGGALVALMNIRAVALGAAGYLGFVSIRATDIGRFFIALLITTAISFRR
;
A
#
# COMPACT_ATOMS: atom_id res chain seq x y z
N MET A 1 -39.96 -16.30 20.69
CA MET A 1 -38.97 -16.52 19.61
C MET A 1 -38.72 -15.28 18.75
N LEU A 2 -39.72 -14.42 18.43
CA LEU A 2 -39.51 -13.24 17.57
C LEU A 2 -38.69 -12.06 18.15
N LYS A 3 -38.68 -11.82 19.48
CA LYS A 3 -37.93 -10.69 20.06
C LYS A 3 -36.40 -10.80 19.88
N GLY A 4 -35.86 -12.02 19.90
CA GLY A 4 -34.43 -12.27 19.71
C GLY A 4 -33.98 -12.07 18.25
N THR A 5 -34.81 -12.50 17.29
CA THR A 5 -34.51 -12.41 15.85
C THR A 5 -34.54 -10.97 15.34
N ILE A 6 -35.45 -10.12 15.84
CA ILE A 6 -35.52 -8.71 15.45
C ILE A 6 -34.28 -7.95 15.91
N GLY A 7 -33.81 -8.15 17.14
CA GLY A 7 -32.57 -7.53 17.62
C GLY A 7 -31.34 -7.97 16.82
N PHE A 8 -31.27 -9.24 16.42
CA PHE A 8 -30.12 -9.78 15.69
C PHE A 8 -29.94 -9.18 14.28
N ILE A 9 -31.05 -8.78 13.64
CA ILE A 9 -31.03 -8.18 12.30
C ILE A 9 -31.00 -6.66 12.40
N PHE A 10 -31.92 -6.06 13.17
CA PHE A 10 -32.11 -4.61 13.16
C PHE A 10 -31.06 -3.85 13.95
N THR A 11 -30.52 -4.40 15.03
CA THR A 11 -29.51 -3.70 15.84
C THR A 11 -28.24 -3.41 15.03
N PRO A 12 -27.56 -4.39 14.38
CA PRO A 12 -26.38 -4.08 13.58
C PRO A 12 -26.71 -3.22 12.35
N THR A 13 -27.85 -3.44 11.68
CA THR A 13 -28.26 -2.65 10.52
C THR A 13 -28.52 -1.19 10.87
N LEU A 14 -29.32 -0.91 11.90
CA LEU A 14 -29.60 0.46 12.33
C LEU A 14 -28.36 1.12 12.93
N SER A 15 -27.52 0.37 13.65
CA SER A 15 -26.25 0.89 14.17
C SER A 15 -25.38 1.39 13.02
N LEU A 16 -25.14 0.56 11.99
CA LEU A 16 -24.35 0.94 10.81
C LEU A 16 -25.00 2.08 10.02
N LEU A 17 -26.31 2.05 9.82
CA LEU A 17 -27.02 3.07 9.05
C LEU A 17 -26.90 4.44 9.73
N ILE A 18 -27.18 4.50 11.04
CA ILE A 18 -27.19 5.76 11.80
C ILE A 18 -25.75 6.28 11.97
N THR A 19 -24.81 5.44 12.41
CA THR A 19 -23.42 5.89 12.56
C THR A 19 -22.76 6.22 11.23
N GLY A 20 -23.02 5.44 10.17
CA GLY A 20 -22.56 5.74 8.82
C GLY A 20 -23.11 7.07 8.32
N PHE A 21 -24.42 7.30 8.46
CA PHE A 21 -25.05 8.56 8.05
C PHE A 21 -24.47 9.76 8.81
N ILE A 22 -24.36 9.68 10.14
CA ILE A 22 -23.75 10.75 10.96
C ILE A 22 -22.30 10.99 10.54
N THR A 23 -21.53 9.92 10.30
CA THR A 23 -20.14 10.03 9.85
C THR A 23 -20.05 10.77 8.53
N PHE A 24 -20.84 10.41 7.52
CA PHE A 24 -20.78 11.07 6.22
C PHE A 24 -21.28 12.52 6.25
N VAL A 25 -22.29 12.84 7.06
CA VAL A 25 -22.84 14.21 7.13
C VAL A 25 -21.97 15.12 7.98
N ALA A 26 -21.55 14.67 9.17
CA ALA A 26 -20.84 15.53 10.11
C ALA A 26 -19.32 15.53 9.88
N ILE A 27 -18.74 14.37 9.58
CA ILE A 27 -17.27 14.18 9.47
C ILE A 27 -16.82 14.21 8.01
N GLY A 28 -17.66 13.69 7.10
CA GLY A 28 -17.38 13.58 5.66
C GLY A 28 -16.90 14.89 5.01
N PRO A 29 -17.56 16.05 5.20
CA PRO A 29 -17.13 17.30 4.58
C PRO A 29 -15.73 17.75 5.02
N PHE A 30 -15.40 17.55 6.30
CA PHE A 30 -14.08 17.87 6.84
C PHE A 30 -13.02 16.92 6.28
N LEU A 31 -13.28 15.61 6.27
CA LEU A 31 -12.36 14.63 5.70
C LEU A 31 -12.19 14.81 4.19
N PHE A 32 -13.22 15.22 3.47
CA PHE A 32 -13.13 15.52 2.04
C PHE A 32 -12.20 16.71 1.80
N THR A 33 -12.36 17.80 2.56
CA THR A 33 -11.50 18.98 2.46
C THR A 33 -10.05 18.68 2.84
N ALA A 34 -9.85 17.92 3.92
CA ALA A 34 -8.53 17.46 4.34
C ALA A 34 -7.90 16.52 3.30
N GLY A 35 -8.70 15.65 2.68
CA GLY A 35 -8.29 14.74 1.62
C GLY A 35 -7.90 15.47 0.33
N ASP A 36 -8.65 16.49 -0.09
CA ASP A 36 -8.30 17.36 -1.22
C ASP A 36 -7.00 18.14 -0.93
N ALA A 37 -6.85 18.70 0.26
CA ALA A 37 -5.61 19.38 0.67
C ALA A 37 -4.40 18.41 0.68
N LEU A 38 -4.58 17.19 1.19
CA LEU A 38 -3.57 16.13 1.13
C LEU A 38 -3.25 15.75 -0.32
N GLY A 39 -4.26 15.53 -1.15
CA GLY A 39 -4.10 15.20 -2.57
C GLY A 39 -3.28 16.25 -3.31
N ARG A 40 -3.62 17.53 -3.15
CA ARG A 40 -2.86 18.66 -3.71
C ARG A 40 -1.45 18.74 -3.14
N GLY A 41 -1.26 18.48 -1.85
CA GLY A 41 0.06 18.50 -1.22
C GLY A 41 0.98 17.40 -1.73
N ILE A 42 0.45 16.18 -1.91
CA ILE A 42 1.21 15.04 -2.44
C ILE A 42 1.48 15.24 -3.93
N GLU A 43 0.52 15.77 -4.71
CA GLU A 43 0.73 16.12 -6.12
C GLU A 43 1.77 17.24 -6.28
N TRP A 44 1.70 18.30 -5.47
CA TRP A 44 2.70 19.37 -5.44
C TRP A 44 4.08 18.82 -5.08
N LEU A 45 4.18 17.99 -4.05
CA LEU A 45 5.45 17.37 -3.66
C LEU A 45 6.00 16.49 -4.79
N TYR A 46 5.15 15.73 -5.46
CA TYR A 46 5.56 14.86 -6.55
C TYR A 46 5.99 15.64 -7.80
N THR A 47 5.33 16.75 -8.12
CA THR A 47 5.67 17.59 -9.27
C THR A 47 6.90 18.45 -9.03
N VAL A 48 7.11 18.95 -7.80
CA VAL A 48 8.26 19.79 -7.44
C VAL A 48 9.49 18.97 -7.08
N ALA A 49 9.34 17.90 -6.28
CA ALA A 49 10.46 17.08 -5.83
C ALA A 49 10.74 15.88 -6.74
N GLY A 50 9.84 15.55 -7.67
CA GLY A 50 10.02 14.49 -8.67
C GLY A 50 10.44 13.16 -8.03
N PRO A 51 11.57 12.56 -8.45
CA PRO A 51 12.10 11.33 -7.87
C PRO A 51 12.29 11.35 -6.34
N LEU A 52 12.67 12.50 -5.76
CA LEU A 52 12.84 12.61 -4.31
C LEU A 52 11.50 12.52 -3.56
N GLY A 53 10.43 13.08 -4.14
CA GLY A 53 9.08 12.96 -3.59
C GLY A 53 8.60 11.51 -3.58
N GLY A 54 8.79 10.80 -4.71
CA GLY A 54 8.50 9.36 -4.80
C GLY A 54 9.31 8.53 -3.81
N MET A 55 10.59 8.86 -3.62
CA MET A 55 11.48 8.19 -2.66
C MET A 55 10.99 8.33 -1.23
N VAL A 56 10.69 9.56 -0.78
CA VAL A 56 10.23 9.84 0.58
C VAL A 56 8.89 9.16 0.83
N PHE A 57 7.95 9.28 -0.10
CA PHE A 57 6.63 8.68 0.06
C PHE A 57 6.71 7.15 0.16
N ALA A 58 7.50 6.50 -0.70
CA ALA A 58 7.68 5.05 -0.67
C ALA A 58 8.41 4.55 0.58
N PHE A 59 9.40 5.31 1.09
CA PHE A 59 10.09 4.98 2.35
C PHE A 59 9.12 4.92 3.53
N PHE A 60 8.21 5.90 3.63
CA PHE A 60 7.23 5.97 4.72
C PHE A 60 5.96 5.15 4.48
N TYR A 61 5.79 4.52 3.31
CA TYR A 61 4.58 3.77 2.99
C TYR A 61 4.35 2.60 3.96
N SER A 62 5.38 1.83 4.31
CA SER A 62 5.24 0.72 5.28
C SER A 62 4.81 1.20 6.68
N PRO A 63 5.40 2.27 7.27
CA PRO A 63 4.84 2.93 8.46
C PRO A 63 3.36 3.34 8.33
N ILE A 64 2.96 3.92 7.19
CA ILE A 64 1.57 4.30 6.94
C ILE A 64 0.67 3.05 6.93
N VAL A 65 1.13 1.94 6.34
CA VAL A 65 0.42 0.65 6.38
C VAL A 65 0.28 0.13 7.81
N ILE A 66 1.35 0.22 8.62
CA ILE A 66 1.34 -0.20 10.04
C ILE A 66 0.25 0.54 10.83
N THR A 67 0.04 1.84 10.54
CA THR A 67 -1.01 2.64 11.20
C THR A 67 -2.42 2.44 10.63
N GLY A 68 -2.57 1.76 9.49
CA GLY A 68 -3.83 1.61 8.76
C GLY A 68 -4.24 2.85 7.92
N LEU A 69 -3.50 3.97 8.01
CA LEU A 69 -3.84 5.21 7.33
C LEU A 69 -3.84 5.11 5.79
N HIS A 70 -3.18 4.10 5.20
CA HIS A 70 -3.20 3.84 3.76
C HIS A 70 -4.62 3.61 3.19
N GLN A 71 -5.58 3.20 4.02
CA GLN A 71 -6.99 3.06 3.63
C GLN A 71 -7.67 4.40 3.32
N SER A 72 -7.03 5.53 3.66
CA SER A 72 -7.49 6.87 3.28
C SER A 72 -7.08 7.28 1.87
N PHE A 73 -6.23 6.50 1.18
CA PHE A 73 -5.71 6.84 -0.14
C PHE A 73 -6.66 6.62 -1.33
N PRO A 74 -7.58 5.62 -1.36
CA PRO A 74 -8.43 5.40 -2.53
C PRO A 74 -9.23 6.64 -2.99
N PRO A 75 -9.82 7.46 -2.10
CA PRO A 75 -10.46 8.72 -2.51
C PRO A 75 -9.49 9.76 -3.13
N ILE A 76 -8.25 9.82 -2.64
CA ILE A 76 -7.21 10.71 -3.19
C ILE A 76 -6.76 10.18 -4.55
N GLU A 77 -6.61 8.87 -4.67
CA GLU A 77 -6.23 8.18 -5.89
C GLU A 77 -7.24 8.38 -7.02
N LEU A 78 -8.54 8.35 -6.73
CA LEU A 78 -9.59 8.68 -7.71
C LEU A 78 -9.46 10.10 -8.26
N GLN A 79 -9.12 11.07 -7.41
CA GLN A 79 -8.89 12.46 -7.83
C GLN A 79 -7.66 12.55 -8.75
N LEU A 80 -6.56 11.88 -8.39
CA LEU A 80 -5.35 11.83 -9.22
C LEU A 80 -5.59 11.12 -10.56
N ILE A 81 -6.38 10.05 -10.57
CA ILE A 81 -6.77 9.34 -11.79
C ILE A 81 -7.56 10.27 -12.72
N ALA A 82 -8.52 11.03 -12.19
CA ALA A 82 -9.26 12.03 -12.95
C ALA A 82 -8.35 13.17 -13.48
N ALA A 83 -7.27 13.49 -12.76
CA ALA A 83 -6.27 14.48 -13.14
C ALA A 83 -5.14 13.94 -14.06
N GLY A 84 -5.24 12.71 -14.56
CA GLY A 84 -4.30 12.14 -15.53
C GLY A 84 -3.48 10.95 -15.04
N GLY A 85 -3.71 10.47 -13.83
CA GLY A 85 -3.20 9.20 -13.33
C GLY A 85 -2.55 9.30 -11.95
N SER A 86 -2.68 8.24 -11.16
CA SER A 86 -2.16 8.16 -9.80
C SER A 86 -0.78 7.52 -9.73
N PHE A 87 0.09 8.01 -8.87
CA PHE A 87 1.36 7.38 -8.51
C PHE A 87 1.27 6.57 -7.21
N ILE A 88 0.14 6.63 -6.48
CA ILE A 88 0.00 6.00 -5.16
C ILE A 88 0.05 4.48 -5.26
N PHE A 89 -0.82 3.82 -6.02
CA PHE A 89 -0.77 2.35 -6.19
C PHE A 89 0.52 1.82 -6.81
N PRO A 90 1.15 2.49 -7.79
CA PRO A 90 2.49 2.13 -8.25
C PRO A 90 3.51 2.10 -7.11
N ILE A 91 3.53 3.13 -6.24
CA ILE A 91 4.43 3.20 -5.08
C ILE A 91 4.08 2.14 -4.02
N ALA A 92 2.80 1.96 -3.74
CA ALA A 92 2.31 0.89 -2.86
C ALA A 92 2.82 -0.48 -3.32
N SER A 93 2.85 -0.71 -4.63
CA SER A 93 3.35 -1.95 -5.22
C SER A 93 4.84 -2.15 -5.01
N MET A 94 5.64 -1.09 -5.10
CA MET A 94 7.07 -1.13 -4.75
C MET A 94 7.27 -1.47 -3.27
N ALA A 95 6.50 -0.85 -2.37
CA ALA A 95 6.57 -1.13 -0.95
C ALA A 95 6.20 -2.58 -0.62
N ASN A 96 5.14 -3.09 -1.24
CA ASN A 96 4.70 -4.48 -1.10
C ASN A 96 5.76 -5.48 -1.59
N ALA A 97 6.31 -5.24 -2.77
CA ALA A 97 7.33 -6.10 -3.36
C ALA A 97 8.62 -6.07 -2.53
N ALA A 98 9.01 -4.92 -1.99
CA ALA A 98 10.15 -4.81 -1.10
C ALA A 98 9.93 -5.58 0.21
N GLN A 99 8.81 -5.34 0.91
CA GLN A 99 8.52 -6.05 2.17
C GLN A 99 8.38 -7.57 1.94
N GLY A 100 7.77 -7.99 0.82
CA GLY A 100 7.69 -9.39 0.41
C GLY A 100 9.06 -10.02 0.15
N ALA A 101 9.96 -9.30 -0.51
CA ALA A 101 11.31 -9.75 -0.80
C ALA A 101 12.21 -9.82 0.45
N ALA A 102 12.13 -8.83 1.35
CA ALA A 102 12.81 -8.87 2.64
C ALA A 102 12.33 -10.06 3.48
N CYS A 103 11.02 -10.33 3.48
CA CYS A 103 10.43 -11.50 4.13
C CYS A 103 10.87 -12.82 3.47
N LEU A 104 11.00 -12.83 2.13
CA LEU A 104 11.51 -13.99 1.38
C LEU A 104 12.97 -14.29 1.76
N ALA A 105 13.79 -13.26 1.94
CA ALA A 105 15.17 -13.43 2.38
C ALA A 105 15.21 -14.13 3.75
N VAL A 106 14.36 -13.72 4.70
CA VAL A 106 14.21 -14.40 6.01
C VAL A 106 13.79 -15.85 5.84
N TYR A 107 12.82 -16.14 4.97
CA TYR A 107 12.38 -17.52 4.69
C TYR A 107 13.54 -18.43 4.25
N LEU A 108 14.43 -17.91 3.40
CA LEU A 108 15.53 -18.68 2.85
C LEU A 108 16.72 -18.81 3.82
N THR A 109 16.91 -17.86 4.74
CA THR A 109 18.06 -17.85 5.66
C THR A 109 17.75 -18.45 7.03
N THR A 110 16.50 -18.37 7.49
CA THR A 110 16.13 -18.85 8.83
C THR A 110 16.19 -20.38 8.94
N ARG A 111 16.66 -20.86 10.10
CA ARG A 111 16.66 -22.28 10.49
C ARG A 111 15.50 -22.65 11.42
N GLU A 112 14.80 -21.65 11.97
CA GLU A 112 13.70 -21.87 12.90
C GLU A 112 12.44 -22.25 12.11
N LYS A 113 11.90 -23.45 12.36
CA LYS A 113 10.82 -24.05 11.54
C LYS A 113 9.56 -23.21 11.53
N LYS A 114 9.16 -22.63 12.67
CA LYS A 114 7.94 -21.82 12.78
C LYS A 114 8.08 -20.52 12.00
N LEU A 115 9.18 -19.79 12.18
CA LEU A 115 9.48 -18.57 11.44
C LEU A 115 9.62 -18.82 9.95
N LYS A 116 10.21 -19.96 9.55
CA LYS A 116 10.28 -20.37 8.16
C LYS A 116 8.90 -20.55 7.54
N GLY A 117 8.00 -21.28 8.22
CA GLY A 117 6.63 -21.45 7.73
C GLY A 117 5.89 -20.12 7.55
N VAL A 118 5.97 -19.23 8.54
CA VAL A 118 5.32 -17.91 8.49
C VAL A 118 5.91 -17.03 7.39
N ALA A 119 7.24 -16.97 7.27
CA ALA A 119 7.91 -16.10 6.30
C ALA A 119 7.63 -16.50 4.85
N GLY A 120 7.60 -17.80 4.54
CA GLY A 120 7.28 -18.26 3.18
C GLY A 120 5.90 -17.83 2.71
N ALA A 121 4.86 -18.14 3.51
CA ALA A 121 3.48 -17.78 3.18
C ALA A 121 3.26 -16.26 3.16
N SER A 122 3.83 -15.55 4.13
CA SER A 122 3.68 -14.10 4.25
C SER A 122 4.37 -13.34 3.10
N SER A 123 5.53 -13.82 2.65
CA SER A 123 6.22 -13.26 1.49
C SER A 123 5.37 -13.34 0.22
N PHE A 124 4.77 -14.50 -0.05
CA PHE A 124 3.91 -14.69 -1.21
C PHE A 124 2.65 -13.81 -1.15
N SER A 125 2.03 -13.72 0.04
CA SER A 125 0.91 -12.79 0.30
C SER A 125 1.27 -11.34 -0.06
N ALA A 126 2.45 -10.88 0.34
CA ALA A 126 2.90 -9.51 0.08
C ALA A 126 3.09 -9.24 -1.42
N PHE A 127 3.64 -10.20 -2.17
CA PHE A 127 3.74 -10.08 -3.63
C PHE A 127 2.39 -9.99 -4.33
N LEU A 128 1.34 -10.58 -3.75
CA LEU A 128 -0.03 -10.52 -4.27
C LEU A 128 -0.85 -9.33 -3.76
N GLY A 129 -0.25 -8.43 -2.98
CA GLY A 129 -0.90 -7.19 -2.56
C GLY A 129 -1.25 -7.10 -1.09
N ILE A 130 -1.11 -8.19 -0.32
CA ILE A 130 -1.47 -8.24 1.11
C ILE A 130 -0.20 -8.33 1.95
N THR A 131 0.25 -7.21 2.49
CA THR A 131 1.58 -7.08 3.13
C THR A 131 1.59 -7.27 4.64
N GLU A 132 0.43 -7.17 5.27
CA GLU A 132 0.24 -7.22 6.70
C GLU A 132 0.85 -8.50 7.31
N PRO A 133 0.68 -9.70 6.71
CA PRO A 133 1.36 -10.90 7.20
C PRO A 133 2.88 -10.78 7.18
N ALA A 134 3.46 -10.16 6.16
CA ALA A 134 4.91 -9.99 6.05
C ALA A 134 5.44 -8.94 7.05
N ILE A 135 4.77 -7.80 7.15
CA ILE A 135 5.14 -6.72 8.06
C ILE A 135 5.01 -7.18 9.51
N PHE A 136 3.82 -7.63 9.94
CA PHE A 136 3.57 -7.94 11.34
C PHE A 136 4.09 -9.33 11.74
N GLY A 137 4.02 -10.31 10.83
CA GLY A 137 4.44 -11.68 11.11
C GLY A 137 5.96 -11.86 11.14
N VAL A 138 6.71 -11.03 10.40
CA VAL A 138 8.16 -11.22 10.20
C VAL A 138 8.95 -9.92 10.31
N ASN A 139 8.72 -8.96 9.42
CA ASN A 139 9.66 -7.85 9.19
C ASN A 139 9.74 -6.89 10.37
N LEU A 140 8.60 -6.51 10.96
CA LEU A 140 8.53 -5.64 12.14
C LEU A 140 9.06 -6.37 13.38
N ARG A 141 8.76 -7.66 13.51
CA ARG A 141 9.25 -8.50 14.62
C ARG A 141 10.78 -8.57 14.63
N LEU A 142 11.40 -8.71 13.46
CA LEU A 142 12.85 -8.78 13.31
C LEU A 142 13.53 -7.41 13.15
N ARG A 143 12.74 -6.35 12.90
CA ARG A 143 13.13 -4.94 12.66
C ARG A 143 14.02 -4.72 11.44
N TYR A 144 15.11 -5.45 11.29
CA TYR A 144 16.04 -5.27 10.18
C TYR A 144 15.40 -5.48 8.79
N PRO A 145 14.52 -6.50 8.55
CA PRO A 145 13.93 -6.69 7.23
C PRO A 145 12.96 -5.55 6.88
N LEU A 146 12.30 -4.96 7.89
CA LEU A 146 11.42 -3.81 7.70
C LEU A 146 12.19 -2.63 7.12
N PHE A 147 13.33 -2.28 7.70
CA PHE A 147 14.14 -1.15 7.23
C PHE A 147 14.79 -1.42 5.87
N ILE A 148 15.20 -2.66 5.59
CA ILE A 148 15.66 -3.06 4.24
C ILE A 148 14.53 -2.85 3.24
N GLY A 149 13.33 -3.33 3.55
CA GLY A 149 12.15 -3.15 2.70
C GLY A 149 11.80 -1.69 2.49
N MET A 150 11.86 -0.84 3.53
CA MET A 150 11.61 0.60 3.41
C MET A 150 12.65 1.30 2.53
N GLY A 151 13.93 0.97 2.68
CA GLY A 151 14.99 1.53 1.85
C GLY A 151 14.87 1.11 0.38
N ALA A 152 14.58 -0.16 0.12
CA ALA A 152 14.35 -0.65 -1.23
C ALA A 152 13.07 -0.05 -1.86
N ALA A 153 12.00 0.07 -1.08
CA ALA A 153 10.78 0.76 -1.50
C ALA A 153 11.07 2.21 -1.89
N ALA A 154 11.93 2.92 -1.14
CA ALA A 154 12.35 4.27 -1.48
C ALA A 154 12.97 4.35 -2.88
N VAL A 155 13.85 3.41 -3.23
CA VAL A 155 14.41 3.33 -4.59
C VAL A 155 13.32 3.04 -5.63
N GLY A 156 12.42 2.10 -5.34
CA GLY A 156 11.27 1.81 -6.20
C GLY A 156 10.36 3.02 -6.43
N GLY A 157 10.09 3.79 -5.38
CA GLY A 157 9.30 5.02 -5.46
C GLY A 157 9.98 6.11 -6.28
N ALA A 158 11.29 6.25 -6.15
CA ALA A 158 12.07 7.14 -7.01
C ALA A 158 11.99 6.72 -8.49
N LEU A 159 12.04 5.42 -8.78
CA LEU A 159 11.90 4.89 -10.14
C LEU A 159 10.50 5.11 -10.70
N VAL A 160 9.45 4.89 -9.90
CA VAL A 160 8.06 5.22 -10.27
C VAL A 160 7.95 6.67 -10.70
N ALA A 161 8.52 7.59 -9.91
CA ALA A 161 8.54 9.00 -10.20
C ALA A 161 9.37 9.35 -11.45
N LEU A 162 10.59 8.82 -11.57
CA LEU A 162 11.49 9.07 -12.70
C LEU A 162 10.92 8.56 -14.02
N MET A 163 10.29 7.40 -14.02
CA MET A 163 9.71 6.75 -15.20
C MET A 163 8.28 7.20 -15.50
N ASN A 164 7.72 8.07 -14.64
CA ASN A 164 6.34 8.57 -14.67
C ASN A 164 5.31 7.43 -14.78
N ILE A 165 5.46 6.39 -13.96
CA ILE A 165 4.54 5.24 -13.95
C ILE A 165 3.23 5.66 -13.28
N ARG A 166 2.12 5.56 -14.00
CA ARG A 166 0.79 5.95 -13.49
C ARG A 166 -0.21 4.80 -13.49
N ALA A 167 -1.01 4.73 -12.43
CA ALA A 167 -2.26 3.97 -12.39
C ALA A 167 -3.41 4.79 -12.98
N VAL A 168 -4.30 4.12 -13.71
CA VAL A 168 -5.48 4.69 -14.38
C VAL A 168 -6.80 4.11 -13.84
N ALA A 169 -6.72 3.21 -12.88
CA ALA A 169 -7.85 2.63 -12.18
C ALA A 169 -7.46 2.35 -10.71
N LEU A 170 -8.45 2.11 -9.86
CA LEU A 170 -8.17 1.50 -8.56
C LEU A 170 -7.74 0.03 -8.77
N GLY A 171 -6.80 -0.45 -7.97
CA GLY A 171 -6.29 -1.81 -8.14
C GLY A 171 -5.63 -2.38 -6.89
N ALA A 172 -5.13 -3.60 -7.00
CA ALA A 172 -4.32 -4.23 -5.98
C ALA A 172 -2.90 -3.65 -5.97
N ALA A 173 -2.19 -3.79 -4.86
CA ALA A 173 -0.75 -3.52 -4.81
C ALA A 173 0.06 -4.80 -5.08
N GLY A 174 1.38 -4.66 -5.17
CA GLY A 174 2.32 -5.75 -5.44
C GLY A 174 2.41 -6.06 -6.93
N TYR A 175 2.74 -7.30 -7.29
CA TYR A 175 2.88 -7.72 -8.68
C TYR A 175 1.55 -7.71 -9.43
N LEU A 176 0.43 -7.97 -8.74
CA LEU A 176 -0.91 -7.88 -9.32
C LEU A 176 -1.33 -6.44 -9.65
N GLY A 177 -0.61 -5.44 -9.15
CA GLY A 177 -0.94 -4.04 -9.39
C GLY A 177 -0.84 -3.61 -10.85
N PHE A 178 -0.17 -4.38 -11.72
CA PHE A 178 -0.06 -4.06 -13.15
C PHE A 178 -1.44 -3.87 -13.83
N VAL A 179 -2.49 -4.51 -13.31
CA VAL A 179 -3.85 -4.45 -13.87
C VAL A 179 -4.44 -3.02 -13.81
N SER A 180 -4.01 -2.20 -12.86
CA SER A 180 -4.44 -0.80 -12.76
C SER A 180 -3.47 0.19 -13.42
N ILE A 181 -2.31 -0.27 -13.90
CA ILE A 181 -1.28 0.58 -14.50
C ILE A 181 -1.66 0.94 -15.93
N ARG A 182 -1.36 2.18 -16.34
CA ARG A 182 -1.50 2.62 -17.72
C ARG A 182 -0.76 1.65 -18.65
N ALA A 183 -1.41 1.19 -19.71
CA ALA A 183 -0.89 0.14 -20.59
C ALA A 183 0.55 0.41 -21.11
N THR A 184 0.87 1.66 -21.44
CA THR A 184 2.21 2.08 -21.90
C THR A 184 3.30 1.95 -20.84
N ASP A 185 2.92 1.95 -19.57
CA ASP A 185 3.83 2.04 -18.43
C ASP A 185 4.08 0.65 -17.80
N ILE A 186 3.29 -0.37 -18.16
CA ILE A 186 3.36 -1.73 -17.58
C ILE A 186 4.78 -2.31 -17.64
N GLY A 187 5.49 -2.16 -18.77
CA GLY A 187 6.86 -2.64 -18.90
C GLY A 187 7.82 -1.97 -17.91
N ARG A 188 7.71 -0.64 -17.75
CA ARG A 188 8.52 0.13 -16.80
C ARG A 188 8.16 -0.22 -15.35
N PHE A 189 6.88 -0.47 -15.08
CA PHE A 189 6.38 -0.92 -13.78
C PHE A 189 7.01 -2.25 -13.35
N PHE A 190 7.06 -3.25 -14.24
CA PHE A 190 7.73 -4.51 -13.93
C PHE A 190 9.24 -4.35 -13.75
N ILE A 191 9.90 -3.49 -14.53
CA ILE A 191 11.32 -3.18 -14.34
C ILE A 191 11.55 -2.59 -12.94
N ALA A 192 10.74 -1.60 -12.54
CA ALA A 192 10.83 -0.99 -11.22
C ALA A 192 10.56 -2.00 -10.09
N LEU A 193 9.56 -2.89 -10.25
CA LEU A 193 9.28 -3.98 -9.31
C LEU A 193 10.49 -4.91 -9.16
N LEU A 194 11.05 -5.38 -10.26
CA LEU A 194 12.18 -6.33 -10.24
C LEU A 194 13.42 -5.71 -9.60
N ILE A 195 13.73 -4.45 -9.90
CA ILE A 195 14.83 -3.73 -9.25
C ILE A 195 14.57 -3.60 -7.75
N THR A 196 13.36 -3.20 -7.36
CA THR A 196 12.97 -3.04 -5.95
C THR A 196 13.08 -4.35 -5.17
N THR A 197 12.54 -5.43 -5.73
CA THR A 197 12.63 -6.79 -5.16
C THR A 197 14.07 -7.25 -5.04
N ALA A 198 14.90 -7.04 -6.07
CA ALA A 198 16.30 -7.45 -6.07
C ALA A 198 17.12 -6.69 -4.99
N ILE A 199 16.92 -5.37 -4.87
CA ILE A 199 17.61 -4.56 -3.84
C ILE A 199 17.18 -4.98 -2.44
N SER A 200 15.89 -5.26 -2.24
CA SER A 200 15.37 -5.65 -0.94
C SER A 200 15.76 -7.07 -0.54
N PHE A 201 16.09 -7.93 -1.51
CA PHE A 201 16.52 -9.30 -1.26
C PHE A 201 18.00 -9.32 -0.86
N ARG A 202 18.26 -9.02 0.41
CA ARG A 202 19.60 -9.14 1.01
C ARG A 202 19.60 -10.32 1.98
N ARG A 203 20.39 -11.35 1.67
CA ARG A 203 20.58 -12.54 2.52
C ARG A 203 21.40 -12.23 3.76
#